data_AF-A0A6A4Z4N5-F1
#
_entry.id   AF-A0A6A4Z4N5-F1
#
_cell.length_a   1.000
_cell.length_b   1.000
_cell.length_c   1.000
_cell.angle_alpha   90.00
_cell.angle_beta   90.00
_cell.angle_gamma   90.00
#
_symmetry.space_group_name_H-M   'P 1'
#
loop_
_entity.id
_entity.type
_entity.pdbx_description
1 polymer ?
#
loop_
_entity_poly.entity_id
_entity_poly.type
_entity_poly.pdbx_seq_one_letter_code
_entity_poly.pdbx_strand_id
1 'polypeptide(L)' 'MVKQVLALAAVASVAAAQIEIVNGTEVPVGKHLYVTGLRSTETGKSSCGASLIAPTILLTAGHCGVGTWSKFASIGS' A
#
# COMPACT_ATOMS: atom_id res chain seq x y z
N MET A 1 -10.82 -49.64 3.62
CA MET A 1 -11.98 -48.77 3.96
C MET A 1 -11.46 -47.59 4.77
N VAL A 2 -11.71 -46.41 4.23
CA VAL A 2 -11.11 -45.12 4.59
C VAL A 2 -11.51 -44.71 6.01
N LYS A 3 -10.55 -44.38 6.88
CA LYS A 3 -10.83 -43.71 8.15
C LYS A 3 -10.02 -42.41 8.20
N GLN A 4 -10.71 -41.35 7.81
CA GLN A 4 -10.31 -39.95 7.90
C GLN A 4 -10.12 -39.55 9.37
N VAL A 5 -9.06 -38.79 9.70
CA VAL A 5 -9.14 -37.75 10.74
C VAL A 5 -8.24 -36.57 10.36
N LEU A 6 -8.92 -35.52 9.88
CA LEU A 6 -8.65 -34.08 9.96
C LEU A 6 -7.21 -33.60 10.27
N ALA A 7 -6.56 -33.05 9.25
CA ALA A 7 -5.57 -32.00 9.46
C ALA A 7 -6.30 -30.68 9.74
N LEU A 8 -6.25 -30.21 11.00
CA LEU A 8 -6.69 -28.87 11.37
C LEU A 8 -5.69 -27.86 10.80
N ALA A 9 -5.91 -27.38 9.59
CA ALA A 9 -5.26 -26.17 9.12
C ALA A 9 -5.91 -24.98 9.84
N ALA A 10 -5.28 -24.52 10.93
CA ALA A 10 -5.65 -23.26 11.54
C ALA A 10 -5.27 -22.14 10.56
N VAL A 11 -6.23 -21.70 9.75
CA VAL A 11 -6.09 -20.47 8.95
C VAL A 11 -6.18 -19.31 9.92
N ALA A 12 -5.03 -18.86 10.43
CA ALA A 12 -4.97 -17.62 11.18
C ALA A 12 -5.27 -16.47 10.20
N SER A 13 -6.53 -16.00 10.20
CA SER A 13 -6.91 -14.77 9.51
C SER A 13 -6.26 -13.61 10.26
N VAL A 14 -5.06 -13.22 9.85
CA VAL A 14 -4.46 -11.97 10.31
C VAL A 14 -5.26 -10.86 9.64
N ALA A 15 -6.21 -10.28 10.36
CA ALA A 15 -6.89 -9.07 9.93
C ALA A 15 -5.86 -7.93 9.92
N ALA A 16 -5.08 -7.85 8.84
CA ALA A 16 -4.22 -6.71 8.61
C ALA A 16 -5.16 -5.52 8.37
N ALA A 17 -5.12 -4.52 9.26
CA ALA A 17 -5.71 -3.23 8.97
C ALA A 17 -5.08 -2.73 7.65
N GLN A 18 -5.89 -2.71 6.60
CA GLN A 18 -5.51 -2.24 5.27
C GLN A 18 -6.00 -0.80 5.14
N ILE A 19 -5.11 0.07 4.67
CA ILE A 19 -5.54 1.39 4.20
C ILE A 19 -6.25 1.16 2.88
N GLU A 20 -7.52 1.51 2.83
CA GLU A 20 -8.40 1.20 1.70
C GLU A 20 -9.16 2.46 1.25
N ILE A 21 -9.43 2.54 -0.05
CA ILE A 21 -10.35 3.50 -0.63
C ILE A 21 -11.77 2.94 -0.50
N VAL A 22 -12.51 3.40 0.53
CA VAL A 22 -13.86 2.92 0.83
C VAL A 22 -14.82 3.24 -0.32
N ASN A 23 -15.63 2.25 -0.74
CA ASN A 23 -16.50 2.29 -1.91
C ASN A 23 -15.77 2.54 -3.26
N GLY A 24 -14.45 2.33 -3.30
CA GLY A 24 -13.68 2.36 -4.53
C GLY A 24 -13.77 1.06 -5.33
N THR A 25 -13.25 1.10 -6.55
CA THR A 25 -12.98 -0.08 -7.37
C THR A 25 -11.51 -0.10 -7.74
N GLU A 26 -10.90 -1.28 -7.78
CA GLU A 26 -9.52 -1.42 -8.21
C GLU A 26 -9.34 -0.94 -9.66
N VAL A 27 -8.24 -0.23 -9.91
CA VAL A 27 -7.90 0.30 -11.23
C VAL A 27 -6.88 -0.62 -11.90
N PRO A 28 -6.92 -0.76 -13.24
CA PRO A 28 -5.86 -1.46 -13.97
C PRO A 28 -4.48 -0.86 -13.69
N VAL A 29 -3.47 -1.72 -13.57
CA VAL A 29 -2.07 -1.31 -13.43
C VAL A 29 -1.69 -0.39 -14.60
N GLY A 30 -1.01 0.71 -14.28
CA GLY A 30 -0.57 1.69 -15.27
C GLY A 30 -1.61 2.74 -15.68
N LYS A 31 -2.86 2.66 -15.19
CA LYS A 31 -3.88 3.67 -15.52
C LYS A 31 -3.58 5.06 -14.94
N HIS A 32 -2.99 5.10 -13.74
CA HIS A 32 -2.69 6.35 -13.02
C HIS A 32 -1.23 6.38 -12.57
N LEU A 33 -0.29 6.51 -13.53
CA LEU A 33 1.16 6.45 -13.28
C LEU A 33 1.71 7.54 -12.34
N TYR A 34 0.94 8.60 -12.10
CA TYR A 34 1.32 9.65 -11.15
C TYR A 34 1.10 9.24 -9.69
N VAL A 35 0.28 8.22 -9.42
CA VAL A 35 -0.07 7.79 -8.05
C VAL A 35 1.19 7.29 -7.36
N THR A 36 1.47 7.86 -6.19
CA THR A 36 2.67 7.56 -5.42
C THR A 36 2.31 7.25 -3.97
N GLY A 37 2.92 6.20 -3.41
CA GLY A 37 2.81 5.85 -1.98
C GLY A 37 4.06 6.26 -1.21
N LEU A 38 3.90 6.99 -0.10
CA LEU A 38 5.00 7.43 0.78
C LEU A 38 5.20 6.46 1.95
N ARG A 39 6.44 6.04 2.19
CA ARG A 39 6.80 4.93 3.09
C ARG A 39 7.99 5.29 3.99
N SER A 40 8.02 4.69 5.18
CA SER A 40 9.13 4.86 6.14
C SER A 40 10.33 3.96 5.86
N THR A 41 10.11 2.84 5.19
CA THR A 41 11.14 1.88 4.78
C THR A 41 10.89 1.48 3.33
N GLU A 42 11.92 0.96 2.65
CA GLU A 42 11.85 0.55 1.24
C GLU A 42 10.73 -0.46 0.97
N THR A 43 10.58 -1.45 1.84
CA THR A 43 9.58 -2.53 1.74
C THR A 43 8.34 -2.29 2.61
N GLY A 44 8.25 -1.14 3.28
CA GLY A 44 7.17 -0.82 4.20
C GLY A 44 5.84 -0.54 3.50
N LYS A 45 4.76 -0.50 4.28
CA LYS A 45 3.45 -0.04 3.80
C LYS A 45 3.46 1.46 3.55
N SER A 46 2.68 1.91 2.56
CA SER A 46 2.43 3.34 2.34
C SER A 46 1.54 3.89 3.44
N SER A 47 1.92 5.02 4.03
CA SER A 47 1.13 5.72 5.07
C SER A 47 0.46 6.99 4.55
N CYS A 48 0.99 7.59 3.49
CA CYS A 48 0.39 8.71 2.77
C CYS A 48 0.47 8.50 1.26
N GLY A 49 -0.32 9.27 0.51
CA GLY A 49 -0.22 9.40 -0.94
C GLY A 49 0.53 10.65 -1.38
N ALA A 50 1.00 10.64 -2.62
CA ALA A 50 1.53 11.79 -3.34
C ALA A 50 1.23 11.66 -4.85
N SER A 51 1.49 12.72 -5.61
CA SER A 51 1.40 12.73 -7.08
C SER A 51 2.74 13.13 -7.69
N LEU A 52 3.23 12.34 -8.65
CA LEU A 52 4.38 12.71 -9.47
C LEU A 52 3.98 13.78 -10.48
N ILE A 53 4.43 15.02 -10.26
CA ILE A 53 4.09 16.18 -11.10
C ILE A 53 5.23 16.62 -12.03
N ALA A 54 6.44 16.12 -11.77
CA ALA A 54 7.62 16.24 -12.63
C ALA A 54 8.57 15.06 -12.33
N PRO A 55 9.61 14.79 -13.14
CA PRO A 55 10.44 13.59 -13.02
C PRO A 55 11.03 13.31 -11.63
N THR A 56 11.22 14.36 -10.82
CA THR A 56 11.78 14.28 -9.47
C THR A 56 10.96 15.05 -8.43
N ILE A 57 9.73 15.44 -8.75
CA ILE A 57 8.89 16.28 -7.87
C ILE A 57 7.59 15.55 -7.53
N LEU A 58 7.40 15.30 -6.22
CA LEU A 58 6.18 14.75 -5.64
C LEU A 58 5.39 15.85 -4.92
N LEU A 59 4.11 15.98 -5.26
CA LEU A 59 3.15 16.83 -4.55
C LEU A 59 2.37 15.99 -3.52
N THR A 60 2.30 16.43 -2.26
CA THR A 60 1.57 15.75 -1.18
C THR A 60 0.94 16.76 -0.21
N ALA A 61 0.17 16.26 0.77
CA ALA A 61 -0.38 17.07 1.84
C ALA A 61 0.73 17.55 2.78
N GLY A 62 0.64 18.79 3.28
CA GLY A 62 1.67 19.38 4.16
C GLY A 62 1.98 18.51 5.39
N HIS A 63 0.95 17.93 6.03
CA HIS A 63 1.14 17.05 7.21
C HIS A 63 1.78 15.70 6.87
N CYS A 64 1.82 15.29 5.61
CA CYS A 64 2.56 14.10 5.17
C CYS A 64 4.04 14.43 4.90
N GLY A 65 4.36 15.68 4.57
CA GLY A 65 5.73 16.13 4.27
C GLY A 65 6.55 16.60 5.47
N VAL A 66 6.01 16.55 6.69
CA VAL A 66 6.73 16.99 7.90
C VAL A 66 7.73 15.95 8.37
N GLY A 67 8.96 16.36 8.67
CA GLY A 67 9.98 15.50 9.26
C GLY A 67 10.66 14.55 8.26
N THR A 68 11.24 13.47 8.77
CA THR A 68 12.09 12.55 8.00
C THR A 68 11.50 11.15 7.86
N TRP A 69 10.18 10.99 8.09
CA TRP A 69 9.56 9.68 8.07
C TRP A 69 9.41 9.14 6.63
N SER A 70 8.98 9.95 5.66
CA SER A 70 8.72 9.52 4.28
C SER A 70 9.99 9.49 3.42
N LYS A 71 10.92 8.58 3.72
CA LYS A 71 12.20 8.46 3.00
C LYS A 71 12.10 7.71 1.67
N PHE A 72 11.05 6.92 1.50
CA PHE A 72 10.86 6.05 0.33
C PHE A 72 9.51 6.35 -0.33
N ALA A 73 9.47 6.18 -1.66
CA ALA A 73 8.27 6.39 -2.47
C ALA A 73 8.10 5.25 -3.48
N SER A 74 6.88 4.75 -3.66
CA SER A 74 6.52 3.80 -4.73
C SER A 74 5.71 4.53 -5.80
N ILE A 75 6.19 4.57 -7.04
CA ILE A 75 5.61 5.36 -8.13
C ILE A 75 4.94 4.41 -9.13
N GLY A 76 3.65 4.62 -9.41
CA GLY A 76 2.91 3.92 -10.47
C GLY A 76 2.69 2.42 -10.25
N SER A 77 2.91 1.94 -9.02
CA SER A 77 2.81 0.53 -8.59
C SER A 77 1.45 0.17 -8.01
#